data_AF-A0A7W0YA84-F1
#
_entry.id   AF-A0A7W0YA84-F1
#
_cell.length_a   1.000
_cell.length_b   1.000
_cell.length_c   1.000
_cell.angle_alpha   90.00
_cell.angle_beta   90.00
_cell.angle_gamma   90.00
#
_symmetry.space_group_name_H-M   'P 1'
#
loop_
_entity.id
_entity.type
_entity.pdbx_description
1 polymer ?
#
loop_
_entity_poly.entity_id
_entity_poly.type
_entity_poly.pdbx_seq_one_letter_code
_entity_poly.pdbx_strand_id
1 'polypeptide(L)'
;MATRKKPPAASAPSTRVSVPLLLLLAFALGAGTSWLVTRAAHRASPQPVIQNFIPPGVSASPNVAPLASPVAAPPPDVSKLPPAEAARTLANWNYDRQNWSHAIEHYEQAMTLGADNPDVRTDLGNCYRFLGQPEKALEQYQLAQKQDPQHENSLFNQISLFAQLLHDQDRATSAAREFIARFPQSPQAETARQQLQTNPGLPQRN
;
A
#
# COMPACT_ATOMS: atom_id res chain seq x y z
N MET A 1 -43.60 -41.66 66.78
CA MET A 1 -42.94 -42.32 65.63
C MET A 1 -43.75 -41.95 64.38
N ALA A 2 -43.08 -41.63 63.26
CA ALA A 2 -43.59 -41.16 61.97
C ALA A 2 -43.80 -39.63 61.80
N THR A 3 -42.72 -38.92 61.44
CA THR A 3 -42.79 -37.62 60.76
C THR A 3 -42.56 -37.83 59.27
N ARG A 4 -43.53 -37.36 58.46
CA ARG A 4 -43.64 -37.58 57.01
C ARG A 4 -42.69 -36.63 56.26
N LYS A 5 -41.74 -37.17 55.48
CA LYS A 5 -40.82 -36.40 54.63
C LYS A 5 -41.59 -35.65 53.52
N LYS A 6 -41.33 -34.36 53.39
CA LYS A 6 -41.76 -33.48 52.28
C LYS A 6 -40.83 -33.70 51.07
N PRO A 7 -41.34 -33.81 49.82
CA PRO A 7 -40.48 -34.00 48.65
C PRO A 7 -39.81 -32.68 48.21
N PRO A 8 -38.64 -32.75 47.52
CA PRO A 8 -37.90 -31.56 47.08
C PRO A 8 -38.54 -30.91 45.84
N ALA A 9 -38.43 -29.58 45.75
CA ALA A 9 -38.87 -28.79 44.61
C ALA A 9 -37.95 -28.99 43.40
N ALA A 10 -38.56 -29.16 42.21
CA ALA A 10 -37.86 -29.26 40.94
C ALA A 10 -37.26 -27.89 40.53
N SER A 11 -35.97 -27.86 40.22
CA SER A 11 -35.29 -26.71 39.62
C SER A 11 -35.50 -26.68 38.11
N ALA A 12 -36.04 -25.58 37.57
CA ALA A 12 -36.06 -25.32 36.13
C ALA A 12 -34.65 -24.98 35.60
N PRO A 13 -34.27 -25.39 34.38
CA PRO A 13 -32.99 -25.03 33.80
C PRO A 13 -33.00 -23.57 33.33
N SER A 14 -32.16 -22.72 33.93
CA SER A 14 -31.87 -21.40 33.37
C SER A 14 -30.92 -21.57 32.17
N THR A 15 -31.45 -21.45 30.95
CA THR A 15 -30.61 -21.27 29.76
C THR A 15 -29.97 -19.89 29.80
N ARG A 16 -28.79 -19.80 30.42
CA ARG A 16 -27.92 -18.63 30.27
C ARG A 16 -27.33 -18.70 28.86
N VAL A 17 -27.95 -17.99 27.92
CA VAL A 17 -27.30 -17.70 26.63
C VAL A 17 -26.08 -16.86 26.97
N SER A 18 -24.91 -17.48 26.87
CA SER A 18 -23.65 -16.88 27.26
C SER A 18 -23.29 -15.75 26.30
N VAL A 19 -23.03 -14.57 26.87
CA VAL A 19 -22.60 -13.31 26.23
C VAL A 19 -21.54 -13.45 25.11
N PRO A 20 -20.59 -14.43 25.12
CA PRO A 20 -19.64 -14.59 24.02
C PRO A 20 -20.28 -14.92 22.67
N LEU A 21 -21.46 -15.56 22.65
CA LEU A 21 -22.12 -15.98 21.41
C LEU A 21 -22.77 -14.80 20.66
N LEU A 22 -23.22 -13.78 21.39
CA LEU A 22 -23.78 -12.55 20.81
C LEU A 22 -22.68 -11.63 20.22
N LEU A 23 -21.48 -11.61 20.82
CA LEU A 23 -20.35 -10.81 20.34
C LEU A 23 -19.74 -11.38 19.05
N LEU A 24 -19.70 -12.71 18.89
CA LEU A 24 -19.20 -13.35 17.66
C LEU A 24 -20.15 -13.15 16.46
N LEU A 25 -21.47 -13.09 16.70
CA LEU A 25 -22.45 -12.83 15.63
C LEU A 25 -22.37 -11.39 15.10
N ALA A 26 -22.07 -10.42 15.98
CA ALA A 26 -21.94 -9.01 15.59
C ALA A 26 -20.67 -8.73 14.75
N PHE A 27 -19.57 -9.46 14.99
CA PHE A 27 -18.32 -9.27 14.27
C PHE A 27 -18.38 -9.78 12.82
N ALA A 28 -19.09 -10.89 12.57
CA ALA A 28 -19.27 -11.45 11.23
C ALA A 28 -20.11 -10.56 10.31
N LEU A 29 -21.11 -9.86 10.86
CA LEU A 29 -21.97 -8.94 10.10
C LEU A 29 -21.29 -7.58 9.83
N GLY A 30 -20.42 -7.12 10.74
CA GLY A 30 -19.66 -5.87 10.57
C GLY A 30 -18.56 -5.96 9.50
N ALA A 31 -17.82 -7.07 9.44
CA ALA A 31 -16.76 -7.25 8.43
C ALA A 31 -17.32 -7.46 7.02
N GLY A 32 -18.45 -8.17 6.87
CA GLY A 32 -19.09 -8.41 5.58
C GLY A 32 -19.71 -7.15 4.96
N THR A 33 -20.29 -6.28 5.78
CA THR A 33 -20.89 -5.02 5.30
C THR A 33 -19.82 -3.98 4.93
N SER A 34 -18.70 -3.93 5.66
CA SER A 34 -17.57 -3.05 5.33
C SER A 34 -16.90 -3.42 3.99
N TRP A 35 -16.77 -4.72 3.69
CA TRP A 35 -16.18 -5.21 2.42
C TRP A 35 -17.10 -5.01 1.20
N LEU A 36 -18.42 -5.01 1.38
CA LEU A 36 -19.38 -4.78 0.29
C LEU A 36 -19.53 -3.30 -0.08
N VAL A 37 -19.46 -2.38 0.89
CA VAL A 37 -19.60 -0.93 0.65
C VAL A 37 -18.38 -0.35 -0.07
N THR A 38 -17.17 -0.86 0.21
CA THR A 38 -15.93 -0.43 -0.48
C THR A 38 -15.89 -0.87 -1.95
N ARG A 39 -16.45 -2.04 -2.29
CA ARG A 39 -16.50 -2.52 -3.69
C ARG A 39 -17.54 -1.78 -4.56
N ALA A 40 -18.61 -1.28 -3.94
CA ALA A 40 -19.64 -0.50 -4.64
C ALA A 40 -19.20 0.94 -4.95
N ALA A 41 -18.43 1.58 -4.07
CA ALA A 41 -17.98 2.96 -4.24
C ALA A 41 -16.96 3.14 -5.38
N HIS A 42 -16.21 2.10 -5.74
CA HIS A 42 -15.20 2.16 -6.81
C HIS A 42 -15.79 1.98 -8.23
N ARG A 43 -17.09 1.70 -8.37
CA ARG A 43 -17.75 1.53 -9.67
C ARG A 43 -18.39 2.79 -10.25
N ALA A 44 -18.45 3.89 -9.51
CA ALA A 44 -19.30 5.04 -9.87
C ALA A 44 -18.58 6.40 -9.77
N SER A 45 -17.43 6.53 -10.43
CA SER A 45 -16.95 7.86 -10.83
C SER A 45 -17.41 8.12 -12.26
N PRO A 46 -18.43 8.97 -12.50
CA PRO A 46 -18.80 9.35 -13.85
C PRO A 46 -17.63 10.12 -14.47
N GLN A 47 -17.07 9.58 -15.55
CA GLN A 47 -16.07 10.27 -16.37
C GLN A 47 -16.66 11.62 -16.84
N PRO A 48 -15.88 12.71 -16.86
CA PRO A 48 -16.35 13.95 -17.47
C PRO A 48 -16.61 13.70 -18.95
N VAL A 49 -17.88 13.75 -19.36
CA VAL A 49 -18.25 13.74 -20.77
C VAL A 49 -17.78 15.08 -21.34
N ILE A 50 -16.63 15.09 -22.01
CA ILE A 50 -16.20 16.23 -22.82
C ILE A 50 -17.19 16.33 -23.97
N GLN A 51 -18.20 17.18 -23.81
CA GLN A 51 -19.06 17.59 -24.91
C GLN A 51 -18.20 18.45 -25.84
N ASN A 52 -17.75 17.86 -26.94
CA ASN A 52 -17.03 18.58 -27.99
C ASN A 52 -17.97 19.67 -28.54
N PHE A 53 -17.73 20.92 -28.15
CA PHE A 53 -18.43 22.06 -28.72
C PHE A 53 -17.93 22.28 -30.15
N ILE A 54 -18.79 22.02 -31.13
CA ILE A 54 -18.52 22.30 -32.55
C ILE A 54 -19.24 23.61 -32.89
N PRO A 55 -18.52 24.73 -33.14
CA PRO A 55 -19.17 25.96 -33.57
C PRO A 55 -19.85 25.77 -34.93
N PRO A 56 -21.02 26.40 -35.17
CA PRO A 56 -21.72 26.28 -36.44
C PRO A 56 -20.89 26.91 -37.56
N GLY A 57 -20.46 26.09 -38.54
CA GLY A 57 -19.72 26.56 -39.73
C GLY A 57 -18.51 25.71 -40.13
N VAL A 58 -18.08 24.75 -39.32
CA VAL A 58 -17.05 23.77 -39.70
C VAL A 58 -17.69 22.52 -40.30
N SER A 59 -17.59 22.35 -41.61
CA SER A 59 -17.85 21.08 -42.28
C SER A 59 -16.84 20.04 -41.77
N ALA A 60 -17.35 18.98 -41.15
CA ALA A 60 -16.54 17.86 -40.73
C ALA A 60 -15.96 17.15 -41.97
N SER A 61 -14.70 17.42 -42.29
CA SER A 61 -13.93 16.55 -43.16
C SER A 61 -13.87 15.15 -42.52
N PRO A 62 -14.24 14.07 -43.22
CA PRO A 62 -14.40 12.73 -42.62
C PRO A 62 -13.09 12.04 -42.22
N ASN A 63 -11.96 12.77 -42.18
CA ASN A 63 -10.63 12.19 -42.07
C ASN A 63 -9.72 12.85 -41.03
N VAL A 64 -10.27 13.61 -40.08
CA VAL A 64 -9.50 14.01 -38.89
C VAL A 64 -9.68 12.89 -37.86
N ALA A 65 -8.81 11.88 -37.93
CA ALA A 65 -8.68 10.93 -36.83
C ALA A 65 -8.51 11.75 -35.53
N PRO A 66 -9.27 11.48 -34.46
CA PRO A 66 -9.05 12.17 -33.20
C PRO A 66 -7.58 11.97 -32.84
N LEU A 67 -6.88 13.06 -32.51
CA LEU A 67 -5.53 13.00 -31.95
C LEU A 67 -5.61 12.06 -30.74
N ALA A 68 -5.22 10.81 -30.96
CA ALA A 68 -5.26 9.79 -29.94
C ALA A 68 -4.39 10.31 -28.80
N SER A 69 -4.99 10.52 -27.62
CA SER A 69 -4.22 10.45 -26.37
C SER A 69 -3.31 9.24 -26.51
N PRO A 70 -2.00 9.34 -26.21
CA PRO A 70 -1.07 8.25 -26.47
C PRO A 70 -1.68 6.99 -25.88
N VAL A 71 -2.11 6.06 -26.76
CA VAL A 71 -2.77 4.83 -26.33
C VAL A 71 -1.74 4.14 -25.49
N ALA A 72 -1.95 4.15 -24.18
CA ALA A 72 -0.96 3.64 -23.26
C ALA A 72 -0.64 2.21 -23.68
N ALA A 73 0.65 1.91 -23.84
CA ALA A 73 1.11 0.63 -24.37
C ALA A 73 0.38 -0.52 -23.68
N PRO A 74 -0.02 -1.59 -24.41
CA PRO A 74 -0.72 -2.72 -23.82
C PRO A 74 0.11 -3.35 -22.69
N PRO A 75 -0.52 -4.07 -21.76
CA PRO A 75 0.22 -4.84 -20.76
C PRO A 75 1.16 -5.84 -21.45
N PRO A 76 2.33 -6.13 -20.86
CA PRO A 76 3.28 -7.07 -21.42
C PRO A 76 2.69 -8.47 -21.48
N ASP A 77 3.08 -9.25 -22.48
CA ASP A 77 2.75 -10.67 -22.53
C ASP A 77 3.58 -11.43 -21.48
N VAL A 78 2.90 -11.89 -20.43
CA VAL A 78 3.50 -12.65 -19.33
C VAL A 78 3.20 -14.14 -19.40
N SER A 79 2.58 -14.62 -20.49
CA SER A 79 2.11 -16.02 -20.62
C SER A 79 3.23 -17.06 -20.53
N LYS A 80 4.48 -16.67 -20.80
CA LYS A 80 5.66 -17.54 -20.77
C LYS A 80 6.49 -17.41 -19.49
N LEU A 81 6.11 -16.52 -18.56
CA LEU A 81 6.85 -16.29 -17.33
C LEU A 81 6.35 -17.19 -16.19
N PRO A 82 7.22 -17.58 -15.24
CA PRO A 82 6.79 -18.17 -13.98
C PRO A 82 5.76 -17.27 -13.27
N PRO A 83 4.78 -17.81 -12.52
CA PRO A 83 3.68 -17.01 -11.95
C PRO A 83 4.14 -15.82 -11.10
N ALA A 84 5.15 -16.00 -10.26
CA ALA A 84 5.69 -14.93 -9.42
C ALA A 84 6.33 -13.81 -10.25
N GLU A 85 7.07 -14.19 -11.30
CA GLU A 85 7.71 -13.25 -12.21
C GLU A 85 6.69 -12.55 -13.10
N ALA A 86 5.68 -13.27 -13.59
CA ALA A 86 4.54 -12.70 -14.32
C ALA A 86 3.83 -11.62 -13.50
N ALA A 87 3.53 -11.91 -12.22
CA ALA A 87 2.93 -10.94 -11.31
C ALA A 87 3.85 -9.73 -11.09
N ARG A 88 5.15 -9.94 -10.85
CA ARG A 88 6.11 -8.84 -10.71
C ARG A 88 6.19 -7.99 -11.98
N THR A 89 6.21 -8.59 -13.17
CA THR A 89 6.25 -7.85 -14.44
C THR A 89 5.01 -6.98 -14.64
N LEU A 90 3.82 -7.48 -14.28
CA LEU A 90 2.59 -6.67 -14.30
C LEU A 90 2.60 -5.57 -13.24
N ALA A 91 3.21 -5.82 -12.08
CA ALA A 91 3.39 -4.81 -11.03
C ALA A 91 4.26 -3.66 -11.53
N ASN A 92 5.44 -3.97 -12.08
CA ASN A 92 6.37 -2.98 -12.63
C ASN A 92 5.71 -2.17 -13.76
N TRP A 93 4.98 -2.83 -14.66
CA TRP A 93 4.26 -2.13 -15.73
C TRP A 93 3.19 -1.17 -15.20
N ASN A 94 2.49 -1.51 -14.11
CA ASN A 94 1.56 -0.59 -13.46
C ASN A 94 2.30 0.52 -12.71
N TYR A 95 3.44 0.20 -12.08
CA TYR A 95 4.29 1.14 -11.37
C TYR A 95 4.81 2.25 -12.30
N ASP A 96 5.34 1.89 -13.46
CA ASP A 96 5.86 2.84 -14.46
C ASP A 96 4.77 3.80 -14.96
N ARG A 97 3.51 3.36 -14.90
CA ARG A 97 2.33 4.12 -15.28
C ARG A 97 1.67 4.85 -14.13
N GLN A 98 2.26 4.80 -12.94
CA GLN A 98 1.73 5.41 -11.72
C GLN A 98 0.36 4.86 -11.29
N ASN A 99 0.00 3.67 -11.76
CA ASN A 99 -1.19 2.95 -11.36
C ASN A 99 -0.94 2.23 -10.02
N TRP A 100 -0.64 3.00 -8.97
CA TRP A 100 -0.11 2.49 -7.71
C TRP A 100 -0.97 1.39 -7.07
N SER A 101 -2.29 1.51 -7.12
CA SER A 101 -3.21 0.50 -6.56
C SER A 101 -3.08 -0.85 -7.25
N HIS A 102 -3.01 -0.87 -8.59
CA HIS A 102 -2.82 -2.12 -9.35
C HIS A 102 -1.39 -2.66 -9.20
N ALA A 103 -0.40 -1.78 -9.07
CA ALA A 103 0.97 -2.19 -8.78
C ALA A 103 1.05 -2.92 -7.42
N ILE A 104 0.37 -2.40 -6.38
CA ILE A 104 0.28 -3.05 -5.06
C ILE A 104 -0.32 -4.46 -5.18
N GLU A 105 -1.47 -4.59 -5.85
CA GLU A 105 -2.14 -5.89 -6.01
C GLU A 105 -1.19 -6.93 -6.64
N HIS A 106 -0.48 -6.54 -7.69
CA HIS A 106 0.45 -7.43 -8.38
C HIS A 106 1.75 -7.70 -7.61
N TYR A 107 2.29 -6.72 -6.87
CA TYR A 107 3.45 -6.95 -6.00
C TYR A 107 3.11 -7.89 -4.84
N GLU A 108 1.96 -7.72 -4.19
CA GLU A 108 1.49 -8.63 -3.13
C GLU A 108 1.26 -10.04 -3.66
N GLN A 109 0.70 -10.16 -4.87
CA GLN A 109 0.58 -11.44 -5.56
C GLN A 109 1.95 -12.06 -5.85
N ALA A 110 2.91 -11.28 -6.37
CA ALA A 110 4.26 -11.75 -6.66
C ALA A 110 4.95 -12.29 -5.40
N MET A 111 4.84 -11.58 -4.28
CA MET A 111 5.37 -12.01 -2.99
C MET A 111 4.72 -13.31 -2.51
N THR A 112 3.39 -13.42 -2.61
CA THR A 112 2.64 -14.65 -2.25
C THR A 112 3.08 -15.85 -3.09
N LEU A 113 3.49 -15.61 -4.34
CA LEU A 113 3.96 -16.63 -5.28
C LEU A 113 5.47 -16.92 -5.16
N GLY A 114 6.19 -16.26 -4.24
CA GLY A 114 7.59 -16.54 -3.93
C GLY A 114 8.60 -15.50 -4.41
N ALA A 115 8.17 -14.38 -4.99
CA ALA A 115 9.04 -13.25 -5.34
C ALA A 115 9.15 -12.22 -4.19
N ASP A 116 9.25 -12.69 -2.94
CA ASP A 116 9.46 -11.84 -1.77
C ASP A 116 10.96 -11.54 -1.58
N ASN A 117 11.39 -10.35 -1.99
CA ASN A 117 12.77 -9.88 -1.87
C ASN A 117 12.83 -8.36 -1.60
N PRO A 118 14.01 -7.81 -1.26
CA PRO A 118 14.16 -6.40 -0.92
C PRO A 118 13.71 -5.43 -2.01
N ASP A 119 13.96 -5.73 -3.29
CA ASP A 119 13.55 -4.88 -4.42
C ASP A 119 12.01 -4.79 -4.49
N VAL A 120 11.33 -5.93 -4.51
CA VAL A 120 9.85 -6.01 -4.57
C VAL A 120 9.22 -5.32 -3.37
N ARG A 121 9.76 -5.51 -2.16
CA ARG A 121 9.29 -4.81 -0.97
C ARG A 121 9.50 -3.30 -1.06
N THR A 122 10.63 -2.86 -1.62
CA THR A 122 10.92 -1.44 -1.79
C THR A 122 9.97 -0.80 -2.79
N ASP A 123 9.68 -1.47 -3.91
CA ASP A 123 8.75 -0.97 -4.91
C ASP A 123 7.31 -0.96 -4.40
N LEU A 124 6.91 -1.98 -3.63
CA LEU A 124 5.64 -1.99 -2.91
C LEU A 124 5.55 -0.82 -1.92
N GLY A 125 6.63 -0.57 -1.15
CA GLY A 125 6.75 0.58 -0.26
C GLY A 125 6.61 1.92 -0.99
N ASN A 126 7.21 2.04 -2.17
CA ASN A 126 7.06 3.22 -3.03
C ASN A 126 5.61 3.42 -3.49
N CYS A 127 4.89 2.36 -3.85
CA CYS A 127 3.48 2.46 -4.19
C CYS A 127 2.65 3.00 -3.02
N TYR A 128 2.87 2.45 -1.81
CA TYR A 128 2.21 2.93 -0.60
C TYR A 128 2.56 4.39 -0.30
N ARG A 129 3.82 4.79 -0.50
CA ARG A 129 4.29 6.16 -0.36
C ARG A 129 3.52 7.11 -1.28
N PHE A 130 3.41 6.77 -2.57
CA PHE A 130 2.73 7.61 -3.55
C PHE A 130 1.20 7.68 -3.36
N LEU A 131 0.61 6.70 -2.69
CA LEU A 131 -0.80 6.74 -2.27
C LEU A 131 -1.02 7.46 -0.93
N GLY A 132 0.00 8.06 -0.32
CA GLY A 132 -0.12 8.74 0.96
C GLY A 132 -0.39 7.79 2.13
N GLN A 133 0.11 6.55 2.05
CA GLN A 133 0.05 5.55 3.13
C GLN A 133 1.45 5.35 3.73
N PRO A 134 2.01 6.34 4.46
CA PRO A 134 3.41 6.33 4.85
C PRO A 134 3.76 5.25 5.87
N GLU A 135 2.85 4.83 6.73
CA GLU A 135 3.08 3.76 7.70
C GLU A 135 3.32 2.42 7.01
N LYS A 136 2.52 2.10 5.99
CA LYS A 136 2.69 0.89 5.19
C LYS A 136 3.97 0.94 4.35
N ALA A 137 4.30 2.12 3.82
CA ALA A 137 5.56 2.31 3.10
C ALA A 137 6.76 2.02 4.01
N LEU A 138 6.74 2.58 5.23
CA LEU A 138 7.80 2.37 6.22
C LEU A 138 7.95 0.90 6.58
N GLU A 139 6.84 0.20 6.81
CA GLU A 139 6.84 -1.23 7.10
C GLU A 139 7.56 -2.02 6.00
N GLN A 140 7.22 -1.77 4.73
CA GLN A 140 7.86 -2.50 3.62
C GLN A 140 9.35 -2.18 3.49
N TYR A 141 9.74 -0.90 3.66
CA TYR A 141 11.15 -0.53 3.66
C TYR A 141 11.94 -1.17 4.80
N GLN A 142 11.35 -1.28 6.00
CA GLN A 142 11.96 -1.96 7.14
C GLN A 142 12.09 -3.46 6.92
N LEU A 143 11.09 -4.09 6.31
CA LEU A 143 11.15 -5.51 5.94
C LEU A 143 12.22 -5.76 4.88
N ALA A 144 12.35 -4.89 3.87
CA ALA A 144 13.43 -4.95 2.90
C ALA A 144 14.82 -4.83 3.57
N GLN A 145 14.99 -3.87 4.48
CA GLN A 145 16.22 -3.70 5.26
C GLN A 145 16.55 -4.89 6.18
N LYS A 146 15.52 -5.54 6.73
CA LYS A 146 15.68 -6.75 7.54
C LYS A 146 16.14 -7.94 6.70
N GLN A 147 15.65 -8.07 5.46
CA GLN A 147 16.08 -9.11 4.53
C GLN A 147 17.50 -8.85 4.01
N ASP A 148 17.80 -7.60 3.66
CA ASP A 148 19.11 -7.19 3.18
C ASP A 148 19.52 -5.82 3.75
N PRO A 149 20.39 -5.82 4.78
CA PRO A 149 21.01 -4.62 5.32
C PRO A 149 22.05 -3.97 4.38
N GLN A 150 22.18 -4.34 3.11
CA GLN A 150 22.97 -3.63 2.11
C GLN A 150 22.08 -3.06 0.98
N HIS A 151 20.76 -3.21 1.09
CA HIS A 151 19.83 -2.71 0.09
C HIS A 151 19.66 -1.19 0.19
N GLU A 152 20.49 -0.44 -0.52
CA GLU A 152 20.58 1.04 -0.44
C GLU A 152 19.22 1.73 -0.58
N ASN A 153 18.45 1.35 -1.61
CA ASN A 153 17.20 2.03 -1.97
C ASN A 153 16.17 2.01 -0.85
N SER A 154 16.08 0.93 -0.06
CA SER A 154 15.09 0.84 1.03
C SER A 154 15.46 1.71 2.21
N LEU A 155 16.75 1.92 2.50
CA LEU A 155 17.17 2.88 3.53
C LEU A 155 17.03 4.32 3.02
N PHE A 156 17.45 4.59 1.78
CA PHE A 156 17.36 5.93 1.19
C PHE A 156 15.91 6.43 1.14
N ASN A 157 14.97 5.57 0.74
CA ASN A 157 13.55 5.93 0.65
C ASN A 157 12.94 6.29 2.01
N GLN A 158 13.43 5.72 3.12
CA GLN A 158 12.99 6.10 4.46
C GLN A 158 13.34 7.55 4.80
N ILE A 159 14.48 8.07 4.34
CA ILE A 159 14.88 9.46 4.60
C ILE A 159 13.81 10.42 4.06
N SER A 160 13.43 10.25 2.79
CA SER A 160 12.42 11.07 2.15
C SER A 160 11.03 10.84 2.74
N LEU A 161 10.70 9.60 3.12
CA LEU A 161 9.44 9.26 3.79
C LEU A 161 9.30 10.02 5.13
N PHE A 162 10.35 10.00 5.96
CA PHE A 162 10.38 10.72 7.23
C PHE A 162 10.29 12.23 7.05
N ALA A 163 11.09 12.78 6.13
CA ALA A 163 11.13 14.23 5.92
C ALA A 163 9.85 14.80 5.32
N GLN A 164 9.23 14.11 4.36
CA GLN A 164 8.18 14.68 3.51
C GLN A 164 6.77 14.27 3.90
N LEU A 165 6.56 13.03 4.36
CA LEU A 165 5.21 12.50 4.60
C LEU A 165 4.92 12.31 6.08
N LEU A 166 5.91 11.90 6.87
CA LEU A 166 5.75 11.76 8.33
C LEU A 166 6.15 13.04 9.09
N HIS A 167 6.76 14.00 8.41
CA HIS A 167 7.27 15.26 8.99
C HIS A 167 8.15 15.04 10.24
N ASP A 168 8.88 13.94 10.28
CA ASP A 168 9.72 13.50 11.39
C ASP A 168 11.19 13.76 11.07
N GLN A 169 11.64 14.96 11.42
CA GLN A 169 12.97 15.44 11.06
C GLN A 169 14.10 14.73 11.82
N ASP A 170 13.82 14.25 13.02
CA ASP A 170 14.80 13.51 13.82
C ASP A 170 15.08 12.14 13.21
N ARG A 171 14.03 11.41 12.79
CA ARG A 171 14.20 10.13 12.08
C ARG A 171 14.76 10.33 10.68
N ALA A 172 14.39 11.40 9.97
CA ALA A 172 15.01 11.71 8.67
C ALA A 172 16.52 11.95 8.81
N THR A 173 16.93 12.76 9.79
CA THR A 173 18.34 13.05 10.10
C THR A 173 19.09 11.79 10.49
N SER A 174 18.50 10.95 11.33
CA SER A 174 19.09 9.68 11.77
C SER A 174 19.29 8.73 10.59
N ALA A 175 18.27 8.54 9.75
CA ALA A 175 18.34 7.70 8.56
C ALA A 175 19.37 8.22 7.54
N ALA A 176 19.48 9.54 7.35
CA ALA A 176 20.48 10.12 6.45
C ALA A 176 21.91 9.90 6.95
N ARG A 177 22.17 10.07 8.25
CA ARG A 177 23.47 9.75 8.86
C ARG A 177 23.81 8.27 8.69
N GLU A 178 22.84 7.40 8.97
CA GLU A 178 23.00 5.96 8.79
C GLU A 178 23.31 5.60 7.33
N PHE A 179 22.58 6.17 6.38
CA PHE A 179 22.79 5.96 4.95
C PHE A 179 24.20 6.35 4.50
N ILE A 180 24.67 7.55 4.89
CA ILE A 180 26.03 8.01 4.53
C ILE A 180 27.11 7.14 5.18
N ALA A 181 26.87 6.65 6.39
CA ALA A 181 27.81 5.78 7.08
C ALA A 181 27.92 4.38 6.43
N ARG A 182 26.78 3.82 6.00
CA ARG A 182 26.73 2.48 5.37
C ARG A 182 27.11 2.51 3.90
N PHE A 183 26.77 3.58 3.19
CA PHE A 183 26.90 3.69 1.74
C PHE A 183 27.64 4.97 1.32
N PRO A 184 28.88 5.20 1.80
CA PRO A 184 29.59 6.45 1.57
C PRO A 184 29.91 6.73 0.09
N GLN A 185 29.95 5.68 -0.74
CA GLN A 185 30.22 5.73 -2.18
C GLN A 185 28.95 5.71 -3.05
N SER A 186 27.77 5.58 -2.44
CA SER A 186 26.52 5.59 -3.20
C SER A 186 26.32 6.93 -3.91
N PRO A 187 25.84 6.96 -5.16
CA PRO A 187 25.43 8.20 -5.83
C PRO A 187 24.39 9.00 -5.03
N GLN A 188 23.59 8.31 -4.21
CA GLN A 188 22.55 8.90 -3.36
C GLN A 188 23.12 9.53 -2.07
N ALA A 189 24.38 9.24 -1.72
CA ALA A 189 24.99 9.71 -0.48
C ALA A 189 25.10 11.24 -0.45
N GLU A 190 25.32 11.87 -1.59
CA GLU A 190 25.38 13.33 -1.68
C GLU A 190 24.01 13.98 -1.41
N THR A 191 22.95 13.40 -1.96
CA THR A 191 21.57 13.84 -1.66
C THR A 191 21.27 13.72 -0.16
N ALA A 192 21.68 12.62 0.47
CA ALA A 192 21.54 12.45 1.92
C ALA A 192 22.34 13.50 2.71
N ARG A 193 23.56 13.86 2.26
CA ARG A 193 24.35 14.93 2.89
C ARG A 193 23.69 16.29 2.77
N GLN A 194 23.14 16.61 1.60
CA GLN A 194 22.45 17.88 1.37
C GLN A 194 21.21 18.01 2.28
N GLN A 195 20.45 16.93 2.47
CA GLN A 195 19.30 16.92 3.39
C GLN A 195 19.70 17.20 4.84
N LEU A 196 20.88 16.74 5.28
CA LEU A 196 21.40 17.08 6.61
C LEU A 196 21.81 18.55 6.76
N GLN A 197 22.26 19.18 5.67
CA GLN A 197 22.70 20.58 5.68
C GLN A 197 21.52 21.56 5.63
N THR A 198 20.45 21.21 4.91
CA THR A 198 19.24 22.04 4.83
C THR A 198 18.37 21.93 6.07
N ASN A 199 18.56 20.90 6.89
CA ASN A 199 17.89 20.76 8.17
C ASN A 199 18.86 20.25 9.26
N PRO A 200 19.74 21.11 9.79
CA PRO A 200 20.67 20.75 10.85
C PRO A 200 19.88 20.63 12.17
N GLY A 201 19.24 19.49 12.38
CA GLY A 201 18.64 19.14 13.68
C GLY A 201 19.71 19.11 14.77
N LEU A 202 19.88 20.26 15.44
CA LEU A 202 20.68 20.56 16.64
C LEU A 202 22.20 20.22 16.60
N PRO A 203 23.03 21.00 17.33
CA PRO A 203 24.46 21.11 17.06
C PRO A 203 25.22 19.80 17.27
N GLN A 204 26.15 19.53 16.35
CA GLN A 204 27.23 18.57 16.51
C GLN A 204 27.90 18.87 17.87
N ARG A 205 27.71 17.99 18.86
CA ARG A 205 28.47 18.09 20.09
C ARG A 205 29.93 17.79 19.74
N ASN A 206 30.74 18.83 19.78
CA ASN A 206 32.19 18.79 19.78
C ASN A 206 32.72 17.85 20.87
#